data_AF-A0A1F7RVQ0-F1
#
_entry.id   AF-A0A1F7RVQ0-F1
#
_cell.length_a   1.000
_cell.length_b   1.000
_cell.length_c   1.000
_cell.angle_alpha   90.00
_cell.angle_beta   90.00
_cell.angle_gamma   90.00
#
_symmetry.space_group_name_H-M   'P 1'
#
loop_
_entity.id
_entity.type
_entity.pdbx_description
1 polymer ?
#
loop_
_entity_poly.entity_id
_entity_poly.type
_entity_poly.pdbx_seq_one_letter_code
_entity_poly.pdbx_strand_id
1 'polypeptide(L)'
;MRKLLLVLAVLVAFLILFQTLILDKLPEKVEEDKYSDLSNIPVTSALPQYLGSLFLGAFRAVAIDVLWINYDDAKQDRRYYEAKEIIELISYLQPRNEAVWDFLAWDVAYNIAYGERHSTEDEWWRWIRYGFLKMKEGADANKKSPYLRYMLGFMLDHKASWEGGRFQMDYITAFEKDLELQAKLIGKKVDKPLSPFEFAIEWYKEAKDVLAEYRKRTGRRYYAFKGGVAVHSLTLDIYIKECFYYQAMLCWQRGDFRGATTWLDKALEHANYILKQYGEDDVSPIHRRYPNFFSRLREILPAAEAADKKETLLADKANVLSLLEQLLKDFATFDNFYVHTFVSDMKKSLGGDEYEFNDATYCAIGLTRDRVIYSTIAPMRLDVDYYSIYVASPEKGSGEKFIPKNVRFAVDREGGIDIAVSVYNQINEKAVYKSFNNENSIMLSFKAEVPGLYYIKVEMAGNDGKWSPQDKYSLQLIEIK
;
A
#
# COMPACT_ATOMS: atom_id res chain seq x y z
N MET A 1 -30.22 46.05 20.67
CA MET A 1 -30.22 45.59 19.26
C MET A 1 -29.69 46.62 18.26
N ARG A 2 -30.27 47.82 18.10
CA ARG A 2 -29.79 48.81 17.11
C ARG A 2 -28.31 49.19 17.22
N LYS A 3 -27.78 49.41 18.43
CA LYS A 3 -26.35 49.72 18.64
C LYS A 3 -25.43 48.55 18.29
N LEU A 4 -25.86 47.32 18.55
CA LEU A 4 -25.09 46.11 18.23
C LEU A 4 -25.03 45.88 16.72
N LEU A 5 -26.16 46.07 16.03
CA LEU A 5 -26.23 46.02 14.56
C LEU A 5 -25.36 47.10 13.90
N LEU A 6 -25.31 48.31 14.47
CA LEU A 6 -24.48 49.39 13.96
C LEU A 6 -22.98 49.09 14.12
N VAL A 7 -22.57 48.54 15.27
CA VAL A 7 -21.19 48.10 15.49
C VAL A 7 -20.81 46.99 14.51
N LEU A 8 -21.70 46.00 14.31
CA LEU A 8 -21.45 44.92 13.35
C LEU A 8 -21.31 45.44 11.92
N ALA A 9 -22.18 46.36 11.50
CA ALA A 9 -22.13 46.97 10.18
C ALA A 9 -20.85 47.77 9.94
N VAL A 10 -20.39 48.52 10.95
CA VAL A 10 -19.11 49.26 10.88
C VAL A 10 -17.92 48.30 10.81
N LEU A 11 -17.97 47.19 11.54
CA LEU A 11 -16.90 46.20 11.57
C LEU A 11 -16.80 45.45 10.23
N VAL A 12 -17.94 45.10 9.63
CA VAL A 12 -18.01 44.53 8.27
C VAL A 12 -17.50 45.53 7.22
N ALA A 13 -17.91 46.79 7.30
CA ALA A 13 -17.44 47.83 6.39
C ALA A 13 -15.92 48.05 6.51
N PHE A 14 -15.38 48.03 7.74
CA PHE A 14 -13.94 48.14 8.00
C PHE A 14 -13.17 46.95 7.41
N LEU A 15 -13.67 45.71 7.57
CA LEU A 15 -13.04 44.52 7.01
C LEU A 15 -13.02 44.56 5.46
N ILE A 16 -14.10 45.02 4.83
CA ILE A 16 -14.17 45.20 3.37
C ILE A 16 -13.16 46.27 2.90
N LEU A 17 -13.08 47.40 3.60
CA LEU A 17 -12.11 48.47 3.31
C LEU A 17 -10.67 48.00 3.52
N PHE A 18 -10.39 47.24 4.58
CA PHE A 18 -9.07 46.69 4.88
C PHE A 18 -8.62 45.70 3.80
N GLN A 19 -9.50 44.81 3.34
CA GLN A 19 -9.22 43.88 2.24
C GLN A 19 -8.87 44.65 0.95
N THR A 20 -9.77 45.54 0.52
CA THR A 20 -9.67 46.22 -0.79
C THR A 20 -8.54 47.26 -0.88
N LEU A 21 -8.23 47.95 0.21
CA LEU A 21 -7.25 49.03 0.20
C LEU A 21 -5.85 48.59 0.58
N ILE A 22 -5.71 47.52 1.37
CA ILE A 22 -4.42 47.10 1.93
C ILE A 22 -4.01 45.75 1.35
N LEU A 23 -4.81 44.70 1.54
CA LEU A 23 -4.43 43.36 1.13
C LEU A 23 -4.31 43.23 -0.39
N ASP A 24 -5.28 43.76 -1.14
CA ASP A 24 -5.30 43.68 -2.61
C ASP A 24 -4.25 44.59 -3.29
N LYS A 25 -3.67 45.55 -2.54
CA LYS A 25 -2.59 46.44 -3.04
C LYS A 25 -1.19 45.96 -2.68
N LEU A 26 -1.05 44.93 -1.86
CA LEU A 26 0.24 44.30 -1.65
C LEU A 26 0.63 43.60 -2.96
N PRO A 27 1.80 43.93 -3.55
CA PRO A 27 2.22 43.33 -4.81
C PRO A 27 2.59 41.87 -4.57
N GLU A 28 1.61 40.98 -4.58
CA GLU A 28 1.85 39.59 -4.85
C GLU A 28 2.11 39.51 -6.36
N LYS A 29 3.36 39.23 -6.76
CA LYS A 29 3.69 38.90 -8.15
C LYS A 29 3.02 37.55 -8.45
N VAL A 30 1.74 37.60 -8.80
CA VAL A 30 0.90 36.45 -9.12
C VAL A 30 0.83 36.38 -10.63
N GLU A 31 1.39 35.33 -11.22
CA GLU A 31 0.85 34.86 -12.50
C GLU A 31 -0.61 34.53 -12.23
N GLU A 32 -1.55 35.24 -12.85
CA GLU A 32 -2.99 35.01 -12.69
C GLU A 32 -3.29 33.53 -13.00
N ASP A 33 -3.62 32.80 -11.95
CA ASP A 33 -3.82 31.36 -11.96
C ASP A 33 -5.28 31.10 -12.36
N LYS A 34 -5.55 30.02 -13.11
CA LYS A 34 -6.92 29.63 -13.54
C LYS A 34 -7.94 29.60 -12.38
N TYR A 35 -7.45 29.41 -11.15
CA TYR A 35 -8.22 29.23 -9.92
C TYR A 35 -8.46 30.53 -9.11
N SER A 36 -7.95 31.68 -9.54
CA SER A 36 -8.26 32.98 -8.92
C SER A 36 -9.46 33.69 -9.54
N ASP A 37 -9.89 33.28 -10.74
CA ASP A 37 -11.00 33.89 -11.47
C ASP A 37 -12.32 33.16 -11.19
N LEU A 38 -13.10 33.67 -10.23
CA LEU A 38 -14.39 33.12 -9.81
C LEU A 38 -15.44 33.01 -10.94
N SER A 39 -15.22 33.63 -12.10
CA SER A 39 -16.08 33.40 -13.27
C SER A 39 -15.92 31.99 -13.87
N ASN A 40 -14.81 31.30 -13.56
CA ASN A 40 -14.48 29.96 -14.02
C ASN A 40 -14.75 28.86 -12.97
N ILE A 41 -15.57 29.12 -11.94
CA ILE A 41 -15.96 28.08 -10.97
C ILE A 41 -16.61 26.90 -11.73
N PRO A 42 -16.21 25.64 -11.46
CA PRO A 42 -16.85 24.48 -12.05
C PRO A 42 -18.36 24.50 -11.84
N VAL A 43 -19.12 24.46 -12.94
CA VAL A 43 -20.59 24.40 -12.89
C VAL A 43 -20.98 22.98 -12.47
N THR A 44 -21.21 22.79 -11.17
CA THR A 44 -21.67 21.54 -10.57
C THR A 44 -23.09 21.69 -10.04
N SER A 45 -23.83 20.60 -9.82
CA SER A 45 -25.17 20.67 -9.22
C SER A 45 -25.12 21.12 -7.75
N ALA A 46 -23.98 20.90 -7.10
CA ALA A 46 -23.66 21.44 -5.78
C ALA A 46 -23.52 22.98 -5.78
N LEU A 47 -23.04 23.61 -6.87
CA LEU A 47 -22.65 25.02 -6.90
C LEU A 47 -23.74 26.03 -6.43
N PRO A 48 -25.02 25.94 -6.87
CA PRO A 48 -26.06 26.88 -6.44
C PRO A 48 -26.24 26.96 -4.91
N GLN A 49 -25.98 25.86 -4.20
CA GLN A 49 -26.08 25.79 -2.75
C GLN A 49 -25.02 26.64 -2.03
N TYR A 50 -23.84 26.81 -2.63
CA TYR A 50 -22.70 27.51 -2.00
C TYR A 50 -22.42 28.90 -2.58
N LEU A 51 -23.10 29.27 -3.67
CA LEU A 51 -22.87 30.49 -4.45
C LEU A 51 -22.93 31.77 -3.60
N GLY A 52 -23.86 31.88 -2.65
CA GLY A 52 -23.92 33.06 -1.77
C GLY A 52 -22.71 33.19 -0.83
N SER A 53 -22.22 32.06 -0.31
CA SER A 53 -21.16 32.02 0.71
C SER A 53 -19.75 32.09 0.11
N LEU A 54 -19.57 31.60 -1.12
CA LEU A 54 -18.29 31.63 -1.84
C LEU A 54 -17.88 33.04 -2.30
N PHE A 55 -18.86 33.90 -2.58
CA PHE A 55 -18.62 35.25 -3.11
C PHE A 55 -18.39 36.31 -2.01
N LEU A 56 -18.64 35.98 -0.74
CA LEU A 56 -18.48 36.91 0.37
C LEU A 56 -17.20 36.63 1.17
N GLY A 57 -16.03 36.69 0.52
CA GLY A 57 -14.69 36.75 1.15
C GLY A 57 -14.49 35.95 2.44
N ALA A 58 -14.85 36.53 3.59
CA ALA A 58 -14.81 35.90 4.92
C ALA A 58 -15.67 34.62 5.06
N PHE A 59 -16.76 34.48 4.31
CA PHE A 59 -17.60 33.28 4.30
C PHE A 59 -17.06 32.17 3.42
N ARG A 60 -16.01 32.42 2.62
CA ARG A 60 -15.38 31.38 1.79
C ARG A 60 -14.82 30.25 2.64
N ALA A 61 -14.19 30.57 3.78
CA ALA A 61 -13.67 29.55 4.69
C ALA A 61 -14.80 28.68 5.27
N VAL A 62 -15.89 29.31 5.73
CA VAL A 62 -17.07 28.59 6.23
C VAL A 62 -17.72 27.74 5.13
N ALA A 63 -17.81 28.25 3.91
CA ALA A 63 -18.35 27.51 2.78
C ALA A 63 -17.49 26.27 2.45
N ILE A 64 -16.17 26.40 2.52
CA ILE A 64 -15.24 25.28 2.36
C ILE A 64 -15.44 24.24 3.47
N ASP A 65 -15.58 24.66 4.74
CA ASP A 65 -15.84 23.73 5.84
C ASP A 65 -17.16 22.96 5.64
N VAL A 66 -18.21 23.65 5.19
CA VAL A 66 -19.49 22.99 4.85
C VAL A 66 -19.33 22.03 3.68
N LEU A 67 -18.56 22.38 2.65
CA LEU A 67 -18.25 21.45 1.55
C LEU A 67 -17.55 20.19 2.06
N TRP A 68 -16.61 20.30 3.00
CA TRP A 68 -15.93 19.15 3.60
C TRP A 68 -16.87 18.26 4.42
N ILE A 69 -17.81 18.84 5.18
CA ILE A 69 -18.85 18.09 5.90
C ILE A 69 -19.72 17.33 4.89
N ASN A 70 -20.20 18.01 3.86
CA ASN A 70 -21.07 17.40 2.86
C ASN A 70 -20.35 16.35 2.00
N TYR A 71 -19.04 16.52 1.79
CA TYR A 71 -18.20 15.49 1.16
C TYR A 71 -18.19 14.20 1.99
N ASP A 72 -17.99 14.32 3.30
CA ASP A 72 -17.97 13.16 4.19
C ASP A 72 -19.36 12.49 4.26
N ASP A 73 -20.43 13.28 4.40
CA ASP A 73 -21.82 12.78 4.39
C ASP A 73 -22.14 12.04 3.07
N ALA A 74 -21.79 12.64 1.92
CA ALA A 74 -21.99 12.01 0.61
C ALA A 74 -21.21 10.69 0.49
N LYS A 75 -19.99 10.62 1.04
CA LYS A 75 -19.19 9.40 1.04
C LYS A 75 -19.79 8.32 1.94
N GLN A 76 -20.20 8.67 3.16
CA GLN A 76 -20.82 7.74 4.12
C GLN A 76 -22.10 7.13 3.56
N ASP A 77 -22.91 7.95 2.88
CA ASP A 77 -24.17 7.52 2.26
C ASP A 77 -24.00 6.93 0.85
N ARG A 78 -22.76 6.71 0.39
CA ARG A 78 -22.43 6.19 -0.95
C ARG A 78 -22.96 7.01 -2.13
N ARG A 79 -23.20 8.31 -1.93
CA ARG A 79 -23.55 9.27 -3.01
C ARG A 79 -22.28 9.75 -3.73
N TYR A 80 -21.54 8.84 -4.35
CA TYR A 80 -20.22 9.15 -4.90
C TYR A 80 -20.21 10.14 -6.07
N TYR A 81 -21.29 10.20 -6.87
CA TYR A 81 -21.42 11.22 -7.91
C TYR A 81 -21.55 12.64 -7.32
N GLU A 82 -22.27 12.79 -6.21
CA GLU A 82 -22.34 14.05 -5.46
C GLU A 82 -20.98 14.38 -4.83
N ALA A 83 -20.32 13.40 -4.22
CA ALA A 83 -18.98 13.58 -3.66
C ALA A 83 -17.98 14.07 -4.73
N LYS A 84 -18.06 13.54 -5.95
CA LYS A 84 -17.26 14.00 -7.10
C LYS A 84 -17.48 15.47 -7.42
N GLU A 85 -18.73 15.94 -7.39
CA GLU A 85 -19.03 17.35 -7.64
C GLU A 85 -18.51 18.27 -6.54
N ILE A 86 -18.57 17.82 -5.29
CA ILE A 86 -18.01 18.54 -4.15
C ILE A 86 -16.49 18.60 -4.24
N ILE A 87 -15.81 17.51 -4.66
CA ILE A 87 -14.36 17.49 -4.92
C ILE A 87 -13.97 18.58 -5.91
N GLU A 88 -14.67 18.72 -7.04
CA GLU A 88 -14.37 19.76 -8.04
C GLU A 88 -14.43 21.18 -7.43
N LEU A 89 -15.43 21.44 -6.58
CA LEU A 89 -15.55 22.72 -5.89
C LEU A 89 -14.42 22.93 -4.88
N ILE A 90 -14.14 21.95 -4.01
CA ILE A 90 -13.08 22.06 -3.00
C ILE A 90 -11.71 22.29 -3.66
N SER A 91 -11.38 21.47 -4.67
CA SER A 91 -10.13 21.58 -5.44
C SER A 91 -9.97 22.97 -6.08
N TYR A 92 -11.05 23.48 -6.67
CA TYR A 92 -11.05 24.82 -7.26
C TYR A 92 -10.90 25.93 -6.21
N LEU A 93 -11.47 25.73 -5.02
CA LEU A 93 -11.45 26.73 -3.95
C LEU A 93 -10.14 26.73 -3.14
N GLN A 94 -9.42 25.62 -3.12
CA GLN A 94 -8.17 25.45 -2.38
C GLN A 94 -7.00 24.98 -3.27
N PRO A 95 -6.74 25.64 -4.42
CA PRO A 95 -5.86 25.13 -5.48
C PRO A 95 -4.39 25.05 -5.06
N ARG A 96 -3.95 25.93 -4.15
CA ARG A 96 -2.58 26.00 -3.63
C ARG A 96 -2.34 25.10 -2.41
N ASN A 97 -3.37 24.40 -1.94
CA ASN A 97 -3.25 23.53 -0.76
C ASN A 97 -2.95 22.09 -1.19
N GLU A 98 -1.67 21.73 -1.18
CA GLU A 98 -1.21 20.38 -1.52
C GLU A 98 -1.95 19.28 -0.75
N ALA A 99 -2.28 19.51 0.53
CA ALA A 99 -2.96 18.51 1.35
C ALA A 99 -4.39 18.21 0.89
N VAL A 100 -5.05 19.17 0.25
CA VAL A 100 -6.40 19.00 -0.30
C VAL A 100 -6.35 18.08 -1.51
N TRP A 101 -5.40 18.33 -2.42
CA TRP A 101 -5.21 17.49 -3.59
C TRP A 101 -4.81 16.07 -3.21
N ASP A 102 -3.86 15.94 -2.29
CA ASP A 102 -3.40 14.66 -1.76
C ASP A 102 -4.56 13.85 -1.18
N PHE A 103 -5.29 14.44 -0.22
CA PHE A 103 -6.42 13.78 0.42
C PHE A 103 -7.51 13.38 -0.57
N LEU A 104 -8.00 14.30 -1.42
CA LEU A 104 -9.13 14.02 -2.30
C LEU A 104 -8.77 13.00 -3.39
N ALA A 105 -7.57 13.11 -3.98
CA ALA A 105 -7.13 12.16 -4.97
C ALA A 105 -6.93 10.76 -4.37
N TRP A 106 -6.34 10.67 -3.17
CA TRP A 106 -6.17 9.42 -2.46
C TRP A 106 -7.50 8.79 -2.07
N ASP A 107 -8.38 9.54 -1.42
CA ASP A 107 -9.68 9.05 -0.93
C ASP A 107 -10.53 8.49 -2.08
N VAL A 108 -10.51 9.12 -3.25
CA VAL A 108 -11.25 8.62 -4.41
C VAL A 108 -10.59 7.37 -5.02
N ALA A 109 -9.26 7.38 -5.23
CA ALA A 109 -8.55 6.26 -5.85
C ALA A 109 -8.46 5.01 -4.96
N TYR A 110 -8.64 5.16 -3.65
CA TYR A 110 -8.57 4.07 -2.69
C TYR A 110 -9.93 3.76 -2.07
N ASN A 111 -10.50 4.68 -1.29
CA ASN A 111 -11.65 4.37 -0.45
C ASN A 111 -12.96 4.31 -1.26
N ILE A 112 -13.23 5.30 -2.12
CA ILE A 112 -14.41 5.28 -2.99
C ILE A 112 -14.30 4.14 -4.00
N ALA A 113 -13.14 4.00 -4.67
CA ALA A 113 -12.90 2.90 -5.60
C ALA A 113 -13.10 1.52 -4.94
N TYR A 114 -12.67 1.33 -3.70
CA TYR A 114 -12.90 0.09 -2.94
C TYR A 114 -14.39 -0.13 -2.63
N GLY A 115 -15.13 0.93 -2.29
CA GLY A 115 -16.58 0.86 -2.06
C GLY A 115 -17.37 0.37 -3.28
N GLU A 116 -16.88 0.66 -4.49
CA GLU A 116 -17.49 0.31 -5.78
C GLU A 116 -16.92 -0.96 -6.43
N ARG A 117 -16.00 -1.68 -5.77
CA ARG A 117 -15.31 -2.86 -6.33
C ARG A 117 -16.23 -4.02 -6.74
N HIS A 118 -17.48 -4.02 -6.28
CA HIS A 118 -18.47 -5.08 -6.56
C HIS A 118 -19.58 -4.63 -7.52
N SER A 119 -19.54 -3.40 -8.04
CA SER A 119 -20.57 -2.85 -8.91
C SER A 119 -20.41 -3.36 -10.35
N THR A 120 -19.38 -2.90 -11.06
CA THR A 120 -18.94 -3.39 -12.38
C THR A 120 -17.43 -3.17 -12.52
N GLU A 121 -16.76 -3.93 -13.41
CA GLU A 121 -15.32 -3.72 -13.69
C GLU A 121 -15.01 -2.29 -14.17
N ASP A 122 -15.96 -1.62 -14.83
CA ASP A 122 -15.76 -0.25 -15.33
C ASP A 122 -15.90 0.81 -14.22
N GLU A 123 -16.76 0.57 -13.22
CA GLU A 123 -17.09 1.56 -12.18
C GLU A 123 -15.91 1.83 -11.23
N TRP A 124 -15.29 0.79 -10.66
CA TRP A 124 -14.16 0.97 -9.74
C TRP A 124 -12.95 1.59 -10.44
N TRP A 125 -12.64 1.17 -11.68
CA TRP A 125 -11.55 1.73 -12.48
C TRP A 125 -11.76 3.21 -12.78
N ARG A 126 -13.00 3.63 -13.07
CA ARG A 126 -13.33 5.04 -13.33
C ARG A 126 -12.97 5.94 -12.15
N TRP A 127 -13.19 5.49 -10.91
CA TRP A 127 -12.82 6.23 -9.71
C TRP A 127 -11.31 6.32 -9.52
N ILE A 128 -10.58 5.24 -9.80
CA ILE A 128 -9.11 5.25 -9.78
C ILE A 128 -8.56 6.24 -10.80
N ARG A 129 -9.05 6.16 -12.04
CA ARG A 129 -8.69 7.08 -13.12
C ARG A 129 -8.93 8.53 -12.71
N TYR A 130 -10.09 8.80 -12.10
CA TYR A 130 -10.41 10.14 -11.61
C TYR A 130 -9.45 10.61 -10.52
N GLY A 131 -9.13 9.78 -9.53
CA GLY A 131 -8.18 10.12 -8.48
C GLY A 131 -6.78 10.44 -9.03
N PHE A 132 -6.26 9.66 -9.99
CA PHE A 132 -4.97 9.98 -10.63
C PHE A 132 -5.00 11.29 -11.41
N LEU A 133 -6.09 11.56 -12.15
CA LEU A 133 -6.25 12.84 -12.84
C LEU A 133 -6.34 14.02 -11.88
N LYS A 134 -6.97 13.85 -10.70
CA LYS A 134 -7.01 14.87 -9.66
C LYS A 134 -5.65 15.12 -9.02
N MET A 135 -4.87 14.07 -8.76
CA MET A 135 -3.50 14.24 -8.28
C MET A 135 -2.64 14.96 -9.33
N LYS A 136 -2.77 14.61 -10.61
CA LYS A 136 -2.08 15.30 -11.72
C LYS A 136 -2.46 16.78 -11.79
N GLU A 137 -3.74 17.10 -11.69
CA GLU A 137 -4.22 18.48 -11.66
C GLU A 137 -3.65 19.26 -10.47
N GLY A 138 -3.59 18.63 -9.30
CA GLY A 138 -2.93 19.20 -8.13
C GLY A 138 -1.44 19.46 -8.35
N ALA A 139 -0.72 18.52 -8.96
CA ALA A 139 0.70 18.68 -9.31
C ALA A 139 0.95 19.79 -10.34
N ASP A 140 0.00 20.02 -11.26
CA ASP A 140 0.03 21.12 -12.23
C ASP A 140 -0.29 22.47 -11.61
N ALA A 141 -1.27 22.53 -10.70
CA ALA A 141 -1.60 23.72 -9.93
C ALA A 141 -0.46 24.10 -8.96
N ASN A 142 0.33 23.12 -8.51
CA ASN A 142 1.44 23.29 -7.58
C ASN A 142 2.77 22.88 -8.21
N LYS A 143 3.17 23.54 -9.32
CA LYS A 143 4.38 23.20 -10.10
C LYS A 143 5.69 23.14 -9.28
N LYS A 144 5.75 23.88 -8.17
CA LYS A 144 6.93 23.94 -7.27
C LYS A 144 6.89 22.88 -6.15
N SER A 145 5.88 22.02 -6.16
CA SER A 145 5.72 20.92 -5.22
C SER A 145 6.40 19.67 -5.75
N PRO A 146 7.51 19.21 -5.13
CA PRO A 146 7.99 17.86 -5.38
C PRO A 146 7.08 16.81 -4.72
N TYR A 147 6.30 17.21 -3.71
CA TYR A 147 5.46 16.30 -2.94
C TYR A 147 4.29 15.72 -3.75
N LEU A 148 3.53 16.54 -4.48
CA LEU A 148 2.40 16.00 -5.27
C LEU A 148 2.86 15.10 -6.43
N ARG A 149 4.05 15.35 -6.98
CA ARG A 149 4.69 14.49 -7.99
C ARG A 149 5.10 13.15 -7.38
N TYR A 150 5.73 13.21 -6.20
CA TYR A 150 6.04 12.04 -5.40
C TYR A 150 4.77 11.23 -5.10
N MET A 151 3.70 11.88 -4.64
CA MET A 151 2.45 11.21 -4.30
C MET A 151 1.79 10.58 -5.53
N LEU A 152 1.86 11.19 -6.71
CA LEU A 152 1.37 10.56 -7.94
C LEU A 152 2.16 9.28 -8.27
N GLY A 153 3.50 9.33 -8.21
CA GLY A 153 4.35 8.15 -8.36
C GLY A 153 4.00 7.05 -7.35
N PHE A 154 3.87 7.44 -6.08
CA PHE A 154 3.53 6.53 -4.99
C PHE A 154 2.16 5.89 -5.17
N MET A 155 1.13 6.65 -5.53
CA MET A 155 -0.19 6.05 -5.75
C MET A 155 -0.18 5.05 -6.92
N LEU A 156 0.65 5.26 -7.95
CA LEU A 156 0.76 4.36 -9.10
C LEU A 156 1.37 3.02 -8.73
N ASP A 157 2.53 3.01 -8.06
CA ASP A 157 3.20 1.76 -7.67
C ASP A 157 2.52 1.08 -6.48
N HIS A 158 2.14 1.84 -5.45
CA HIS A 158 1.63 1.30 -4.21
C HIS A 158 0.30 0.60 -4.42
N LYS A 159 -0.54 1.11 -5.31
CA LYS A 159 -1.79 0.44 -5.65
C LYS A 159 -1.57 -0.88 -6.41
N ALA A 160 -0.48 -1.01 -7.16
CA ALA A 160 -0.10 -2.28 -7.79
C ALA A 160 0.51 -3.27 -6.79
N SER A 161 1.27 -2.78 -5.81
CA SER A 161 2.08 -3.58 -4.87
C SER A 161 1.53 -3.63 -3.43
N TRP A 162 0.30 -3.17 -3.21
CA TRP A 162 -0.32 -3.01 -1.88
C TRP A 162 -0.25 -4.28 -1.02
N GLU A 163 -0.40 -5.45 -1.65
CA GLU A 163 -0.21 -6.74 -1.00
C GLU A 163 1.16 -7.30 -1.38
N GLY A 164 2.10 -7.30 -0.42
CA GLY A 164 3.41 -7.93 -0.64
C GLY A 164 3.26 -9.36 -1.17
N GLY A 165 4.05 -9.70 -2.17
CA GLY A 165 4.04 -11.00 -2.84
C GLY A 165 2.91 -11.22 -3.85
N ARG A 166 1.90 -10.36 -3.88
CA ARG A 166 0.78 -10.45 -4.83
C ARG A 166 0.46 -9.10 -5.46
N PHE A 167 0.81 -8.98 -6.74
CA PHE A 167 0.39 -7.81 -7.51
C PHE A 167 -1.13 -7.76 -7.69
N GLN A 168 -1.67 -6.54 -7.63
CA GLN A 168 -3.07 -6.25 -7.96
C GLN A 168 -3.25 -6.28 -9.48
N MET A 169 -3.34 -7.49 -10.04
CA MET A 169 -3.30 -7.73 -11.49
C MET A 169 -4.44 -7.06 -12.26
N ASP A 170 -5.64 -6.98 -11.66
CA ASP A 170 -6.77 -6.28 -12.28
C ASP A 170 -6.47 -4.78 -12.46
N TYR A 171 -5.85 -4.15 -11.45
CA TYR A 171 -5.41 -2.76 -11.51
C TYR A 171 -4.29 -2.56 -12.55
N ILE A 172 -3.27 -3.41 -12.54
CA ILE A 172 -2.17 -3.33 -13.50
C ILE A 172 -2.70 -3.44 -14.93
N THR A 173 -3.58 -4.41 -15.17
CA THR A 173 -4.16 -4.67 -16.50
C THR A 173 -5.04 -3.51 -16.95
N ALA A 174 -5.86 -2.94 -16.06
CA ALA A 174 -6.67 -1.77 -16.39
C ALA A 174 -5.80 -0.55 -16.71
N PHE A 175 -4.74 -0.31 -15.93
CA PHE A 175 -3.81 0.79 -16.17
C PHE A 175 -3.03 0.65 -17.48
N GLU A 176 -2.52 -0.54 -17.80
CA GLU A 176 -1.79 -0.83 -19.04
C GLU A 176 -2.69 -0.65 -20.28
N LYS A 177 -4.00 -0.94 -20.16
CA LYS A 177 -4.97 -0.76 -21.25
C LYS A 177 -5.38 0.71 -21.47
N ASP A 178 -5.37 1.53 -20.42
CA ASP A 178 -5.83 2.92 -20.47
C ASP A 178 -4.74 3.90 -20.96
N LEU A 179 -4.39 3.78 -22.24
CA LEU A 179 -3.41 4.67 -22.88
C LEU A 179 -3.84 6.15 -22.89
N GLU A 180 -5.15 6.43 -22.82
CA GLU A 180 -5.68 7.78 -22.73
C GLU A 180 -5.32 8.40 -21.37
N LEU A 181 -5.52 7.67 -20.27
CA LEU A 181 -5.08 8.09 -18.94
C LEU A 181 -3.57 8.29 -18.92
N GLN A 182 -2.78 7.32 -19.40
CA GLN A 182 -1.32 7.45 -19.42
C GLN A 182 -0.88 8.70 -20.19
N ALA A 183 -1.48 8.96 -21.35
CA ALA A 183 -1.18 10.16 -22.14
C ALA A 183 -1.56 11.46 -21.41
N LYS A 184 -2.69 11.49 -20.68
CA LYS A 184 -3.10 12.64 -19.86
C LYS A 184 -2.17 12.88 -18.69
N LEU A 185 -1.74 11.82 -18.01
CA LEU A 185 -0.82 11.95 -16.89
C LEU A 185 0.54 12.47 -17.36
N ILE A 186 1.11 11.95 -18.44
CA ILE A 186 2.44 12.41 -18.90
C ILE A 186 2.39 13.66 -19.79
N GLY A 187 1.20 14.09 -20.23
CA GLY A 187 1.01 15.24 -21.10
C GLY A 187 1.48 15.04 -22.55
N LYS A 188 1.73 13.80 -22.97
CA LYS A 188 2.16 13.45 -24.34
C LYS A 188 1.62 12.08 -24.73
N LYS A 189 1.57 11.80 -26.04
CA LYS A 189 1.15 10.50 -26.55
C LYS A 189 2.05 9.37 -26.01
N VAL A 190 1.43 8.27 -25.63
CA VAL A 190 2.10 7.03 -25.18
C VAL A 190 1.90 5.98 -26.26
N ASP A 191 2.98 5.58 -26.94
CA ASP A 191 2.93 4.64 -28.07
C ASP A 191 2.94 3.17 -27.63
N LYS A 192 3.40 2.89 -26.41
CA LYS A 192 3.41 1.54 -25.81
C LYS A 192 2.85 1.58 -24.39
N PRO A 193 2.01 0.62 -24.00
CA PRO A 193 1.60 0.45 -22.60
C PRO A 193 2.81 0.44 -21.67
N LEU A 194 2.77 1.26 -20.63
CA LEU A 194 3.68 1.17 -19.49
C LEU A 194 2.93 0.53 -18.33
N SER A 195 3.63 -0.32 -17.58
CA SER A 195 3.16 -0.76 -16.27
C SER A 195 3.08 0.43 -15.29
N PRO A 196 2.31 0.31 -14.19
CA PRO A 196 2.31 1.32 -13.14
C PRO A 196 3.70 1.60 -12.55
N PHE A 197 4.58 0.59 -12.45
CA PHE A 197 5.95 0.74 -11.94
C PHE A 197 6.83 1.55 -12.88
N GLU A 198 6.77 1.25 -14.18
CA GLU A 198 7.47 2.05 -15.20
C GLU A 198 7.00 3.51 -15.19
N PHE A 199 5.70 3.72 -15.01
CA PHE A 199 5.11 5.05 -14.99
C PHE A 199 5.47 5.83 -13.72
N ALA A 200 5.46 5.17 -12.56
CA ALA A 200 5.84 5.76 -11.27
C ALA A 200 7.28 6.28 -11.27
N ILE A 201 8.21 5.56 -11.92
CA ILE A 201 9.62 5.98 -12.06
C ILE A 201 9.73 7.38 -12.69
N GLU A 202 8.93 7.68 -13.70
CA GLU A 202 8.96 8.98 -14.38
C GLU A 202 8.48 10.10 -13.44
N TRP A 203 7.47 9.84 -12.61
CA TRP A 203 6.98 10.79 -11.61
C TRP A 203 7.97 11.01 -10.46
N TYR A 204 8.66 9.96 -10.01
CA TYR A 204 9.72 10.11 -9.02
C TYR A 204 10.90 10.91 -9.55
N LYS A 205 11.28 10.73 -10.82
CA LYS A 205 12.29 11.58 -11.47
C LYS A 205 11.83 13.03 -11.54
N GLU A 206 10.59 13.30 -11.94
CA GLU A 206 10.07 14.67 -11.96
C GLU A 206 10.04 15.30 -10.55
N ALA A 207 9.66 14.52 -9.54
CA ALA A 207 9.73 14.95 -8.13
C ALA A 207 11.17 15.31 -7.72
N LYS A 208 12.17 14.53 -8.15
CA LYS A 208 13.60 14.82 -7.90
C LYS A 208 14.03 16.11 -8.57
N ASP A 209 13.62 16.35 -9.81
CA ASP A 209 13.97 17.56 -10.55
C ASP A 209 13.39 18.81 -9.87
N VAL A 210 12.12 18.77 -9.48
CA VAL A 210 11.48 19.86 -8.73
C VAL A 210 12.12 20.05 -7.36
N LEU A 211 12.52 18.97 -6.67
CA LEU A 211 13.25 19.05 -5.41
C LEU A 211 14.64 19.68 -5.59
N ALA A 212 15.34 19.40 -6.69
CA ALA A 212 16.63 20.00 -7.01
C ALA A 212 16.49 21.51 -7.25
N GLU A 213 15.45 21.95 -7.94
CA GLU A 213 15.14 23.38 -8.10
C GLU A 213 14.77 24.04 -6.77
N TYR A 214 13.96 23.37 -5.94
CA TYR A 214 13.64 23.83 -4.59
C TYR A 214 14.90 24.03 -3.75
N ARG A 215 15.86 23.09 -3.81
CA ARG A 215 17.15 23.19 -3.15
C ARG A 215 17.97 24.37 -3.66
N LYS A 216 18.05 24.58 -4.98
CA LYS A 216 18.75 25.74 -5.57
C LYS A 216 18.19 27.08 -5.06
N ARG A 217 16.86 27.16 -4.90
CA ARG A 217 16.17 28.39 -4.45
C ARG A 217 16.27 28.63 -2.94
N THR A 218 16.22 27.57 -2.13
CA THR A 218 16.05 27.70 -0.67
C THR A 218 17.26 27.26 0.15
N GLY A 219 18.23 26.58 -0.46
CA GLY A 219 19.34 25.92 0.22
C GLY A 219 18.96 24.66 1.00
N ARG A 220 17.67 24.32 1.12
CA ARG A 220 17.19 23.16 1.89
C ARG A 220 17.37 21.86 1.10
N ARG A 221 17.82 20.81 1.79
CA ARG A 221 18.07 19.49 1.19
C ARG A 221 16.81 18.64 1.00
N TYR A 222 15.71 19.02 1.64
CA TYR A 222 14.44 18.30 1.62
C TYR A 222 13.27 19.26 1.55
N TYR A 223 12.15 18.79 1.00
CA TYR A 223 10.89 19.50 1.00
C TYR A 223 9.99 18.95 2.12
N ALA A 224 9.63 19.78 3.09
CA ALA A 224 8.70 19.41 4.14
C ALA A 224 7.28 19.79 3.73
N PHE A 225 6.46 18.77 3.42
CA PHE A 225 5.03 18.94 3.24
C PHE A 225 4.37 19.20 4.60
N LYS A 226 3.37 20.09 4.64
CA LYS A 226 2.69 20.50 5.89
C LYS A 226 1.98 19.35 6.60
N GLY A 227 1.64 18.26 5.90
CA GLY A 227 1.10 17.03 6.49
C GLY A 227 2.14 16.12 7.14
N GLY A 228 3.40 16.54 7.28
CA GLY A 228 4.43 15.84 8.06
C GLY A 228 5.38 14.94 7.26
N VAL A 229 5.18 14.81 5.95
CA VAL A 229 6.08 14.06 5.07
C VAL A 229 7.23 14.93 4.59
N ALA A 230 8.46 14.40 4.67
CA ALA A 230 9.64 15.05 4.10
C ALA A 230 10.09 14.31 2.84
N VAL A 231 10.18 15.03 1.72
CA VAL A 231 10.66 14.49 0.44
C VAL A 231 12.16 14.76 0.33
N HIS A 232 12.94 13.68 0.28
CA HIS A 232 14.40 13.69 0.12
C HIS A 232 14.80 13.03 -1.19
N SER A 233 15.91 13.46 -1.79
CA SER A 233 16.44 12.84 -3.00
C SER A 233 16.76 11.35 -2.81
N LEU A 234 17.34 10.97 -1.66
CA LEU A 234 17.63 9.58 -1.31
C LEU A 234 16.35 8.74 -1.27
N THR A 235 15.30 9.24 -0.62
CA THR A 235 14.01 8.57 -0.55
C THR A 235 13.40 8.34 -1.94
N LEU A 236 13.47 9.33 -2.83
CA LEU A 236 12.99 9.19 -4.21
C LEU A 236 13.79 8.15 -5.01
N ASP A 237 15.12 8.08 -4.83
CA ASP A 237 15.94 7.03 -5.46
C ASP A 237 15.62 5.63 -4.91
N ILE A 238 15.31 5.51 -3.62
CA ILE A 238 14.86 4.24 -3.03
C ILE A 238 13.56 3.78 -3.69
N TYR A 239 12.57 4.65 -3.87
CA TYR A 239 11.32 4.32 -4.56
C TYR A 239 11.54 3.95 -6.04
N ILE A 240 12.45 4.63 -6.75
CA ILE A 240 12.81 4.27 -8.13
C ILE A 240 13.42 2.86 -8.19
N LYS A 241 14.36 2.53 -7.27
CA LYS A 241 14.91 1.18 -7.13
C LYS A 241 13.80 0.15 -6.89
N GLU A 242 12.86 0.45 -5.99
CA GLU A 242 11.73 -0.44 -5.71
C GLU A 242 10.86 -0.67 -6.94
N CYS A 243 10.55 0.35 -7.72
CA CYS A 243 9.82 0.18 -8.97
C CYS A 243 10.57 -0.69 -9.98
N PHE A 244 11.90 -0.57 -10.09
CA PHE A 244 12.69 -1.49 -10.92
C PHE A 244 12.57 -2.93 -10.46
N TYR A 245 12.63 -3.16 -9.15
CA TYR A 245 12.48 -4.49 -8.57
C TYR A 245 11.07 -5.05 -8.75
N TYR A 246 10.02 -4.27 -8.48
CA TYR A 246 8.64 -4.69 -8.69
C TYR A 246 8.36 -5.00 -10.16
N GLN A 247 8.89 -4.19 -11.08
CA GLN A 247 8.77 -4.50 -12.50
C GLN A 247 9.50 -5.80 -12.88
N ALA A 248 10.65 -6.09 -12.27
CA ALA A 248 11.33 -7.37 -12.47
C ALA A 248 10.48 -8.55 -11.97
N MET A 249 9.87 -8.43 -10.79
CA MET A 249 9.00 -9.46 -10.23
C MET A 249 7.70 -9.61 -11.04
N LEU A 250 7.14 -8.52 -11.58
CA LEU A 250 5.97 -8.58 -12.45
C LEU A 250 6.27 -9.32 -13.76
N CYS A 251 7.42 -9.04 -14.37
CA CYS A 251 7.91 -9.80 -15.51
C CYS A 251 8.07 -11.29 -15.17
N TRP A 252 8.67 -11.61 -14.02
CA TRP A 252 8.82 -13.00 -13.56
C TRP A 252 7.45 -13.67 -13.40
N GLN A 253 6.50 -13.06 -12.68
CA GLN A 253 5.15 -13.61 -12.49
C GLN A 253 4.41 -13.85 -13.82
N ARG A 254 4.72 -13.07 -14.87
CA ARG A 254 4.18 -13.23 -16.23
C ARG A 254 4.94 -14.27 -17.08
N GLY A 255 5.98 -14.90 -16.54
CA GLY A 255 6.87 -15.82 -17.27
C GLY A 255 7.86 -15.14 -18.22
N ASP A 256 8.01 -13.81 -18.16
CA ASP A 256 8.99 -13.04 -18.94
C ASP A 256 10.31 -12.93 -18.17
N PHE A 257 11.06 -14.03 -18.12
CA PHE A 257 12.36 -14.09 -17.41
C PHE A 257 13.43 -13.17 -18.01
N ARG A 258 13.36 -12.89 -19.31
CA ARG A 258 14.26 -11.93 -19.97
C ARG A 258 13.96 -10.50 -19.52
N GLY A 259 12.68 -10.13 -19.46
CA GLY A 259 12.24 -8.87 -18.87
C GLY A 259 12.63 -8.78 -17.40
N ALA A 260 12.41 -9.84 -16.63
CA ALA A 260 12.78 -9.90 -15.22
C ALA A 260 14.27 -9.64 -15.01
N THR A 261 15.13 -10.28 -15.81
CA THR A 261 16.59 -10.06 -15.80
C THR A 261 16.92 -8.58 -16.08
N THR A 262 16.32 -8.02 -17.14
CA THR A 262 16.58 -6.65 -17.58
C THR A 262 16.23 -5.63 -16.49
N TRP A 263 15.09 -5.81 -15.81
CA TRP A 263 14.64 -4.90 -14.75
C TRP A 263 15.41 -5.10 -13.44
N LEU A 264 15.83 -6.34 -13.15
CA LEU A 264 16.68 -6.62 -12.00
C LEU A 264 18.08 -6.02 -12.16
N ASP A 265 18.64 -6.04 -13.37
CA ASP A 265 19.90 -5.36 -13.69
C ASP A 265 19.78 -3.84 -13.43
N LYS A 266 18.65 -3.23 -13.80
CA LYS A 266 18.38 -1.81 -13.48
C LYS A 266 18.24 -1.56 -11.97
N ALA A 267 17.59 -2.46 -11.23
CA ALA A 267 17.47 -2.36 -9.79
C ALA A 267 18.85 -2.43 -9.10
N LEU A 268 19.72 -3.35 -9.56
CA LEU A 268 21.09 -3.50 -9.11
C LEU A 268 21.94 -2.27 -9.45
N GLU A 269 21.88 -1.78 -10.69
CA GLU A 269 22.57 -0.56 -11.11
C GLU A 269 22.15 0.64 -10.25
N HIS A 270 20.85 0.80 -10.02
CA HIS A 270 20.32 1.93 -9.24
C HIS A 270 20.67 1.82 -7.75
N ALA A 271 20.69 0.61 -7.18
CA ALA A 271 21.14 0.39 -5.81
C ALA A 271 22.62 0.77 -5.63
N ASN A 272 23.48 0.41 -6.60
CA ASN A 272 24.89 0.84 -6.61
C ASN A 272 25.03 2.36 -6.80
N TYR A 273 24.20 2.96 -7.65
CA TYR A 273 24.15 4.41 -7.83
C TYR A 273 23.84 5.13 -6.50
N ILE A 274 22.86 4.66 -5.73
CA ILE A 274 22.51 5.22 -4.42
C ILE A 274 23.73 5.26 -3.49
N LEU A 275 24.45 4.13 -3.37
CA LEU A 275 25.63 4.05 -2.51
C LEU A 275 26.74 5.01 -2.94
N LYS A 276 26.96 5.12 -4.25
CA LYS A 276 27.95 6.05 -4.82
C LYS A 276 27.55 7.51 -4.63
N GLN A 277 26.26 7.81 -4.76
CA GLN A 277 25.75 9.18 -4.79
C GLN A 277 25.64 9.80 -3.40
N TYR A 278 25.21 9.03 -2.40
CA TYR A 278 24.93 9.53 -1.05
C TYR A 278 26.03 9.16 -0.05
N GLY A 279 26.89 8.18 -0.35
CA GLY A 279 27.88 7.67 0.58
C GLY A 279 27.28 6.71 1.61
N GLU A 280 28.10 5.81 2.15
CA GLU A 280 27.61 4.73 3.02
C GLU A 280 27.03 5.21 4.36
N ASP A 281 27.51 6.33 4.89
CA ASP A 281 27.08 6.85 6.19
C ASP A 281 25.67 7.47 6.15
N ASP A 282 25.27 8.02 5.00
CA ASP A 282 23.94 8.60 4.78
C ASP A 282 22.90 7.55 4.35
N VAL A 283 23.35 6.35 3.94
CA VAL A 283 22.48 5.25 3.51
C VAL A 283 22.36 4.23 4.63
N SER A 284 21.13 4.04 5.13
CA SER A 284 20.88 3.11 6.23
C SER A 284 21.44 1.70 5.96
N PRO A 285 21.85 0.95 7.01
CA PRO A 285 22.45 -0.38 6.85
C PRO A 285 21.62 -1.37 6.02
N ILE A 286 20.28 -1.30 6.12
CA ILE A 286 19.40 -2.14 5.31
C ILE A 286 19.60 -1.83 3.82
N HIS A 287 19.59 -0.56 3.43
CA HIS A 287 19.69 -0.16 2.03
C HIS A 287 21.05 -0.49 1.39
N ARG A 288 22.13 -0.57 2.19
CA ARG A 288 23.47 -1.00 1.73
C ARG A 288 23.53 -2.44 1.25
N ARG A 289 22.56 -3.27 1.61
CA ARG A 289 22.54 -4.70 1.26
C ARG A 289 21.75 -5.03 -0.01
N TYR A 290 21.00 -4.08 -0.58
CA TYR A 290 20.23 -4.31 -1.82
C TYR A 290 21.09 -4.78 -3.01
N PRO A 291 22.30 -4.24 -3.27
CA PRO A 291 23.12 -4.74 -4.37
C PRO A 291 23.43 -6.24 -4.26
N ASN A 292 23.75 -6.71 -3.04
CA ASN A 292 24.02 -8.13 -2.80
C ASN A 292 22.78 -9.00 -3.00
N PHE A 293 21.62 -8.52 -2.55
CA PHE A 293 20.33 -9.20 -2.76
C PHE A 293 20.03 -9.34 -4.26
N PHE A 294 20.06 -8.22 -5.01
CA PHE A 294 19.76 -8.25 -6.44
C PHE A 294 20.78 -9.06 -7.25
N SER A 295 22.07 -8.99 -6.93
CA SER A 295 23.11 -9.79 -7.59
C SER A 295 22.84 -11.29 -7.44
N ARG A 296 22.56 -11.74 -6.21
CA ARG A 296 22.27 -13.16 -5.94
C ARG A 296 20.96 -13.61 -6.59
N LEU A 297 19.91 -12.79 -6.52
CA LEU A 297 18.64 -13.10 -7.19
C LEU A 297 18.84 -13.23 -8.71
N ARG A 298 19.67 -12.35 -9.30
CA ARG A 298 20.03 -12.41 -10.72
C ARG A 298 20.75 -13.73 -11.03
N GLU A 299 21.72 -14.14 -10.21
CA GLU A 299 22.45 -15.41 -10.41
C GLU A 299 21.52 -16.63 -10.39
N ILE A 300 20.45 -16.60 -9.59
CA ILE A 300 19.47 -17.69 -9.48
C ILE A 300 18.48 -17.71 -10.65
N LEU A 301 18.17 -16.54 -11.24
CA LEU A 301 17.09 -16.37 -12.21
C LEU A 301 17.12 -17.33 -13.42
N PRO A 302 18.26 -17.62 -14.07
CA PRO A 302 18.31 -18.59 -15.18
C PRO A 302 17.95 -20.02 -14.75
N ALA A 303 18.31 -20.41 -13.52
CA ALA A 303 17.93 -21.71 -12.98
C ALA A 303 16.43 -21.74 -12.64
N ALA A 304 15.89 -20.63 -12.13
CA ALA A 304 14.45 -20.49 -11.92
C ALA A 304 13.64 -20.56 -13.22
N GLU A 305 14.09 -19.92 -14.30
CA GLU A 305 13.49 -20.03 -15.64
C GLU A 305 13.48 -21.49 -16.13
N ALA A 306 14.58 -22.22 -15.93
CA ALA A 306 14.65 -23.63 -16.29
C ALA A 306 13.67 -24.48 -15.46
N ALA A 307 13.56 -24.20 -14.15
CA ALA A 307 12.68 -24.93 -13.24
C ALA A 307 11.19 -24.65 -13.47
N ASP A 308 10.82 -23.48 -13.98
CA ASP A 308 9.43 -23.12 -14.26
C ASP A 308 8.80 -23.92 -15.42
N LYS A 309 9.64 -24.50 -16.29
CA LYS A 309 9.16 -25.33 -17.41
C LYS A 309 8.56 -26.64 -16.92
N LYS A 310 7.38 -26.99 -17.44
CA LYS A 310 6.59 -28.19 -17.03
C LYS A 310 7.32 -29.52 -17.20
N GLU A 311 8.31 -29.60 -18.07
CA GLU A 311 9.06 -30.83 -18.39
C GLU A 311 10.32 -31.02 -17.54
N THR A 312 10.61 -30.07 -16.65
CA THR A 312 11.84 -30.09 -15.83
C THR A 312 11.77 -31.12 -14.70
N LEU A 313 12.89 -31.79 -14.43
CA LEU A 313 12.97 -32.83 -13.40
C LEU A 313 12.73 -32.24 -12.00
N LEU A 314 12.08 -33.02 -11.13
CA LEU A 314 11.84 -32.63 -9.73
C LEU A 314 13.15 -32.30 -8.98
N ALA A 315 14.24 -32.99 -9.31
CA ALA A 315 15.56 -32.73 -8.73
C ALA A 315 16.08 -31.31 -9.05
N ASP A 316 15.82 -30.81 -10.27
CA ASP A 316 16.22 -29.47 -10.67
C ASP A 316 15.39 -28.41 -9.94
N LYS A 317 14.08 -28.64 -9.78
CA LYS A 317 13.21 -27.79 -8.97
C LYS A 317 13.65 -27.74 -7.51
N ALA A 318 13.98 -28.89 -6.90
CA ALA A 318 14.48 -28.94 -5.52
C ALA A 318 15.81 -28.18 -5.34
N ASN A 319 16.70 -28.22 -6.34
CA ASN A 319 17.94 -27.45 -6.31
C ASN A 319 17.67 -25.93 -6.35
N VAL A 320 16.76 -25.48 -7.22
CA VAL A 320 16.37 -24.07 -7.29
C VAL A 320 15.69 -23.60 -6.01
N LEU A 321 14.79 -24.42 -5.45
CA LEU A 321 14.15 -24.15 -4.16
C LEU A 321 15.21 -23.87 -3.08
N SER A 322 16.21 -24.74 -2.96
CA SER A 322 17.28 -24.58 -1.98
C SER A 322 18.09 -23.28 -2.15
N LEU A 323 18.27 -22.80 -3.39
CA LEU A 323 18.95 -21.53 -3.65
C LEU A 323 18.10 -20.33 -3.22
N LEU A 324 16.80 -20.37 -3.51
CA LEU A 324 15.86 -19.31 -3.14
C LEU A 324 15.63 -19.26 -1.63
N GLU A 325 15.49 -20.41 -0.97
CA GLU A 325 15.42 -20.48 0.49
C GLU A 325 16.66 -19.86 1.14
N GLN A 326 17.87 -20.15 0.63
CA GLN A 326 19.08 -19.52 1.15
C GLN A 326 19.09 -18.00 0.91
N LEU A 327 18.59 -17.53 -0.24
CA LEU A 327 18.43 -16.10 -0.51
C LEU A 327 17.48 -15.46 0.52
N LEU A 328 16.34 -16.08 0.79
CA LEU A 328 15.36 -15.58 1.76
C LEU A 328 15.92 -15.62 3.20
N LYS A 329 16.65 -16.66 3.58
CA LYS A 329 17.33 -16.73 4.89
C LYS A 329 18.27 -15.53 5.11
N ASP A 330 18.96 -15.11 4.05
CA ASP A 330 19.90 -13.99 4.10
C ASP A 330 19.22 -12.62 3.96
N PHE A 331 18.08 -12.54 3.25
CA PHE A 331 17.48 -11.28 2.78
C PHE A 331 15.93 -11.20 2.83
N ALA A 332 15.23 -11.96 3.68
CA ALA A 332 13.76 -12.00 3.69
C ALA A 332 13.08 -10.62 3.75
N THR A 333 13.64 -9.68 4.52
CA THR A 333 13.10 -8.31 4.66
C THR A 333 13.18 -7.45 3.39
N PHE A 334 13.89 -7.91 2.36
CA PHE A 334 14.13 -7.17 1.12
C PHE A 334 13.18 -7.56 0.00
N ASP A 335 12.57 -8.74 0.13
CA ASP A 335 11.79 -9.40 -0.91
C ASP A 335 10.39 -8.82 -1.09
N ASN A 336 9.84 -8.18 -0.04
CA ASN A 336 8.43 -7.79 0.00
C ASN A 336 7.50 -8.96 -0.40
N PHE A 337 7.89 -10.19 -0.07
CA PHE A 337 7.22 -11.47 -0.32
C PHE A 337 7.09 -11.92 -1.80
N TYR A 338 7.74 -11.27 -2.78
CA TYR A 338 7.61 -11.67 -4.19
C TYR A 338 8.33 -12.98 -4.52
N VAL A 339 9.56 -13.17 -4.05
CA VAL A 339 10.27 -14.46 -4.15
C VAL A 339 9.60 -15.50 -3.26
N HIS A 340 9.03 -15.12 -2.11
CA HIS A 340 8.26 -16.04 -1.25
C HIS A 340 7.11 -16.70 -2.02
N THR A 341 6.36 -15.94 -2.83
CA THR A 341 5.29 -16.51 -3.67
C THR A 341 5.80 -17.59 -4.61
N PHE A 342 6.94 -17.35 -5.28
CA PHE A 342 7.54 -18.34 -6.18
C PHE A 342 8.06 -19.58 -5.43
N VAL A 343 8.64 -19.38 -4.25
CA VAL A 343 9.06 -20.48 -3.36
C VAL A 343 7.85 -21.31 -2.94
N SER A 344 6.74 -20.68 -2.54
CA SER A 344 5.48 -21.35 -2.21
C SER A 344 4.98 -22.22 -3.37
N ASP A 345 4.92 -21.67 -4.59
CA ASP A 345 4.45 -22.41 -5.77
C ASP A 345 5.39 -23.58 -6.12
N MET A 346 6.69 -23.40 -5.91
CA MET A 346 7.68 -24.45 -6.11
C MET A 346 7.53 -25.59 -5.09
N LYS A 347 7.37 -25.27 -3.81
CA LYS A 347 7.10 -26.25 -2.74
C LYS A 347 5.83 -27.05 -3.02
N LYS A 348 4.72 -26.38 -3.41
CA LYS A 348 3.48 -27.04 -3.87
C LYS A 348 3.75 -28.05 -4.98
N SER A 349 4.54 -27.66 -5.99
CA SER A 349 4.88 -28.56 -7.10
C SER A 349 5.75 -29.76 -6.70
N LEU A 350 6.42 -29.68 -5.54
CA LEU A 350 7.25 -30.71 -4.95
C LEU A 350 6.52 -31.55 -3.88
N GLY A 351 5.20 -31.37 -3.73
CA GLY A 351 4.36 -32.11 -2.78
C GLY A 351 4.13 -31.40 -1.44
N GLY A 352 4.42 -30.10 -1.39
CA GLY A 352 4.00 -29.19 -0.31
C GLY A 352 2.49 -29.02 -0.23
N ASP A 353 2.05 -28.36 0.83
CA ASP A 353 0.63 -28.17 1.10
C ASP A 353 0.04 -26.96 0.36
N GLU A 354 -1.28 -26.78 0.46
CA GLU A 354 -1.98 -25.69 -0.24
C GLU A 354 -1.71 -24.29 0.38
N TYR A 355 -1.13 -24.24 1.58
CA TYR A 355 -1.08 -23.11 2.49
C TYR A 355 0.29 -22.44 2.65
N GLU A 356 1.29 -22.83 1.86
CA GLU A 356 2.70 -22.34 1.83
C GLU A 356 2.92 -20.79 1.77
N PHE A 357 1.87 -19.97 1.86
CA PHE A 357 1.92 -18.50 1.88
C PHE A 357 1.35 -17.91 3.19
N ASN A 358 1.08 -18.71 4.21
CA ASN A 358 0.51 -18.28 5.49
C ASN A 358 1.57 -17.77 6.50
N ASP A 359 2.68 -17.21 6.02
CA ASP A 359 3.84 -16.73 6.80
C ASP A 359 3.61 -15.48 7.68
N ALA A 360 2.41 -14.90 7.62
CA ALA A 360 2.06 -13.68 8.33
C ALA A 360 0.60 -13.69 8.80
N THR A 361 0.31 -12.89 9.84
CA THR A 361 -1.02 -12.82 10.46
C THR A 361 -2.14 -12.39 9.49
N TYR A 362 -1.83 -11.58 8.47
CA TYR A 362 -2.80 -11.17 7.45
C TYR A 362 -3.08 -12.25 6.39
N CYS A 363 -2.21 -13.27 6.30
CA CYS A 363 -2.42 -14.49 5.50
C CYS A 363 -2.92 -15.67 6.35
N ALA A 364 -3.26 -15.43 7.62
CA ALA A 364 -3.59 -16.50 8.54
C ALA A 364 -4.86 -17.25 8.14
N ILE A 365 -4.83 -18.58 8.19
CA ILE A 365 -5.96 -19.40 7.76
C ILE A 365 -6.95 -19.60 8.91
N GLY A 366 -8.22 -19.30 8.66
CA GLY A 366 -9.28 -19.48 9.63
C GLY A 366 -9.53 -20.95 9.96
N LEU A 367 -9.40 -21.32 11.23
CA LEU A 367 -9.76 -22.64 11.73
C LEU A 367 -11.24 -22.73 12.05
N THR A 368 -11.82 -23.84 11.62
CA THR A 368 -13.22 -24.21 11.89
C THR A 368 -13.27 -25.62 12.47
N ARG A 369 -14.37 -25.98 13.13
CA ARG A 369 -14.49 -27.30 13.78
C ARG A 369 -14.68 -28.46 12.80
N ASP A 370 -15.18 -28.15 11.60
CA ASP A 370 -15.52 -29.08 10.53
C ASP A 370 -14.33 -29.41 9.62
N ARG A 371 -13.19 -28.73 9.79
CA ARG A 371 -12.02 -28.91 8.94
C ARG A 371 -10.78 -29.26 9.75
N VAL A 372 -10.10 -30.33 9.35
CA VAL A 372 -8.70 -30.59 9.72
C VAL A 372 -7.83 -29.96 8.64
N ILE A 373 -6.87 -29.13 9.04
CA ILE A 373 -5.88 -28.56 8.12
C ILE A 373 -4.62 -29.41 8.18
N TYR A 374 -4.07 -29.74 7.01
CA TYR A 374 -2.78 -30.41 6.87
C TYR A 374 -1.81 -29.42 6.24
N SER A 375 -0.65 -29.24 6.88
CA SER A 375 0.41 -28.34 6.42
C SER A 375 1.76 -29.05 6.49
N THR A 376 2.63 -28.70 5.56
CA THR A 376 4.07 -28.92 5.67
C THR A 376 4.68 -27.75 6.42
N ILE A 377 5.93 -27.90 6.86
CA ILE A 377 6.63 -26.82 7.54
C ILE A 377 8.11 -26.81 7.11
N ALA A 378 8.70 -25.63 7.07
CA ALA A 378 10.13 -25.44 6.84
C ALA A 378 10.86 -24.90 8.09
N PRO A 379 12.21 -24.91 8.08
CA PRO A 379 13.03 -24.34 9.13
C PRO A 379 12.65 -22.90 9.48
N MET A 380 12.91 -22.52 10.73
CA MET A 380 12.60 -21.18 11.23
C MET A 380 13.18 -20.09 10.31
N ARG A 381 12.34 -19.14 9.86
CA ARG A 381 12.59 -18.06 8.89
C ARG A 381 12.37 -18.38 7.40
N LEU A 382 12.14 -19.64 7.06
CA LEU A 382 11.77 -20.04 5.69
C LEU A 382 10.27 -20.29 5.53
N ASP A 383 9.60 -20.61 6.64
CA ASP A 383 8.19 -20.96 6.68
C ASP A 383 7.69 -20.88 8.13
N VAL A 384 6.62 -20.12 8.35
CA VAL A 384 5.97 -19.96 9.64
C VAL A 384 4.47 -19.92 9.43
N ASP A 385 3.78 -21.02 9.67
CA ASP A 385 2.35 -21.05 9.49
C ASP A 385 1.59 -20.21 10.53
N TYR A 386 0.78 -19.27 10.06
CA TYR A 386 -0.23 -18.60 10.87
C TYR A 386 -1.63 -19.14 10.58
N TYR A 387 -2.38 -19.37 11.65
CA TYR A 387 -3.80 -19.68 11.64
C TYR A 387 -4.55 -18.72 12.53
N SER A 388 -5.85 -18.61 12.33
CA SER A 388 -6.71 -17.75 13.13
C SER A 388 -7.93 -18.48 13.67
N ILE A 389 -8.33 -18.15 14.90
CA ILE A 389 -9.56 -18.60 15.53
C ILE A 389 -10.37 -17.36 15.87
N TYR A 390 -11.59 -17.29 15.36
CA TYR A 390 -12.53 -16.22 15.71
C TYR A 390 -13.40 -16.64 16.90
N VAL A 391 -13.34 -15.85 17.97
CA VAL A 391 -14.21 -15.96 19.15
C VAL A 391 -15.26 -14.86 19.06
N ALA A 392 -16.52 -15.26 18.86
CA ALA A 392 -17.61 -14.33 18.60
C ALA A 392 -17.83 -13.33 19.75
N SER A 393 -18.09 -12.07 19.40
CA SER A 393 -18.62 -11.07 20.34
C SER A 393 -20.12 -11.27 20.56
N PRO A 394 -20.66 -10.81 21.70
CA PRO A 394 -22.11 -10.66 21.86
C PRO A 394 -22.68 -9.76 20.76
N GLU A 395 -23.96 -9.93 20.44
CA GLU A 395 -24.61 -9.09 19.45
C GLU A 395 -24.53 -7.60 19.81
N LYS A 396 -24.18 -6.77 18.82
CA LYS A 396 -24.02 -5.34 19.04
C LYS A 396 -25.36 -4.73 19.47
N GLY A 397 -25.40 -4.18 20.68
CA GLY A 397 -26.61 -3.57 21.25
C GLY A 397 -27.44 -4.48 22.15
N SER A 398 -27.05 -5.75 22.34
CA SER A 398 -27.74 -6.66 23.27
C SER A 398 -27.55 -6.28 24.75
N GLY A 399 -26.51 -5.51 25.06
CA GLY A 399 -26.11 -5.18 26.44
C GLY A 399 -25.44 -6.36 27.18
N GLU A 400 -25.24 -7.49 26.50
CA GLU A 400 -24.68 -8.70 27.11
C GLU A 400 -23.17 -8.57 27.38
N LYS A 401 -22.80 -9.04 28.57
CA LYS A 401 -21.44 -9.41 29.00
C LYS A 401 -20.76 -10.36 28.01
N PHE A 402 -19.59 -10.06 27.46
CA PHE A 402 -18.76 -11.15 26.93
C PHE A 402 -18.38 -12.10 28.07
N ILE A 403 -18.58 -13.40 27.86
CA ILE A 403 -18.20 -14.45 28.80
C ILE A 403 -16.93 -15.12 28.23
N PRO A 404 -15.82 -15.12 28.98
CA PRO A 404 -14.58 -15.76 28.56
C PRO A 404 -14.80 -17.21 28.09
N LYS A 405 -14.14 -17.58 26.99
CA LYS A 405 -14.31 -18.88 26.34
C LYS A 405 -13.06 -19.73 26.46
N ASN A 406 -13.22 -21.01 26.78
CA ASN A 406 -12.13 -21.97 26.68
C ASN A 406 -12.06 -22.47 25.24
N VAL A 407 -10.93 -22.25 24.60
CA VAL A 407 -10.64 -22.69 23.24
C VAL A 407 -9.71 -23.89 23.31
N ARG A 408 -10.03 -24.97 22.60
CA ARG A 408 -9.19 -26.17 22.49
C ARG A 408 -8.96 -26.54 21.04
N PHE A 409 -7.72 -26.89 20.72
CA PHE A 409 -7.33 -27.34 19.40
C PHE A 409 -6.26 -28.44 19.50
N ALA A 410 -6.25 -29.35 18.53
CA ALA A 410 -5.31 -30.44 18.42
C ALA A 410 -4.25 -30.13 17.38
N VAL A 411 -3.01 -30.55 17.66
CA VAL A 411 -1.88 -30.52 16.74
C VAL A 411 -1.31 -31.93 16.66
N ASP A 412 -1.35 -32.53 15.48
CA ASP A 412 -0.82 -33.88 15.24
C ASP A 412 0.35 -33.82 14.26
N ARG A 413 1.48 -34.45 14.58
CA ARG A 413 2.66 -34.51 13.72
C ARG A 413 2.64 -35.81 12.90
N GLU A 414 2.76 -35.68 11.59
CA GLU A 414 2.95 -36.79 10.66
C GLU A 414 4.43 -36.87 10.26
N GLY A 415 5.33 -36.92 11.25
CA GLY A 415 6.78 -36.93 11.02
C GLY A 415 7.61 -36.75 12.30
N GLY A 416 8.93 -36.88 12.17
CA GLY A 416 9.89 -36.67 13.25
C GLY A 416 10.29 -35.19 13.46
N ILE A 417 9.42 -34.26 13.05
CA ILE A 417 9.72 -32.83 13.03
C ILE A 417 9.47 -32.16 14.37
N ASP A 418 10.45 -31.42 14.86
CA ASP A 418 10.28 -30.62 16.06
C ASP A 418 9.56 -29.32 15.69
N ILE A 419 8.41 -29.05 16.30
CA ILE A 419 7.62 -27.83 16.06
C ILE A 419 7.42 -27.06 17.37
N ALA A 420 7.16 -25.77 17.27
CA ALA A 420 6.74 -24.92 18.36
C ALA A 420 5.42 -24.26 17.98
N VAL A 421 4.47 -24.27 18.92
CA VAL A 421 3.17 -23.64 18.75
C VAL A 421 3.00 -22.54 19.77
N SER A 422 2.68 -21.35 19.28
CA SER A 422 2.38 -20.18 20.09
C SER A 422 1.00 -19.65 19.77
N VAL A 423 0.27 -19.16 20.78
CA VAL A 423 -1.02 -18.49 20.59
C VAL A 423 -0.90 -17.03 21.01
N TYR A 424 -1.37 -16.13 20.17
CA TYR A 424 -1.36 -14.70 20.40
C TYR A 424 -2.79 -14.13 20.36
N ASN A 425 -3.07 -13.15 21.20
CA ASN A 425 -4.29 -12.36 21.10
C ASN A 425 -4.13 -11.21 20.08
N GLN A 426 -5.18 -10.39 19.92
CA GLN A 426 -5.20 -9.27 18.97
C GLN A 426 -4.15 -8.17 19.23
N ILE A 427 -3.57 -8.12 20.44
CA ILE A 427 -2.53 -7.16 20.82
C ILE A 427 -1.14 -7.82 20.91
N ASN A 428 -0.98 -9.00 20.28
CA ASN A 428 0.25 -9.78 20.24
C ASN A 428 0.78 -10.24 21.62
N GLU A 429 -0.07 -10.29 22.64
CA GLU A 429 0.29 -10.92 23.91
C GLU A 429 0.20 -12.45 23.77
N LYS A 430 1.23 -13.14 24.25
CA LYS A 430 1.35 -14.58 24.17
C LYS A 430 0.43 -15.25 25.21
N ALA A 431 -0.59 -15.94 24.74
CA ALA A 431 -1.53 -16.69 25.57
C ALA A 431 -1.03 -18.12 25.87
N VAL A 432 -0.33 -18.76 24.92
CA VAL A 432 0.20 -20.13 25.06
C VAL A 432 1.54 -20.26 24.34
N TYR A 433 2.41 -21.12 24.88
CA TYR A 433 3.60 -21.62 24.21
C TYR A 433 3.81 -23.10 24.51
N LYS A 434 4.08 -23.92 23.49
CA LYS A 434 4.58 -25.29 23.69
C LYS A 434 5.56 -25.64 22.57
N SER A 435 6.69 -26.25 22.93
CA SER A 435 7.66 -26.85 21.99
C SER A 435 7.49 -28.36 22.01
N PHE A 436 7.67 -28.98 20.85
CA PHE A 436 7.34 -30.37 20.57
C PHE A 436 8.60 -31.05 20.08
N ASN A 437 9.13 -32.00 20.86
CA ASN A 437 10.30 -32.76 20.44
C ASN A 437 9.95 -34.25 20.24
N ASN A 438 9.17 -34.86 21.16
CA ASN A 438 8.90 -36.30 21.15
C ASN A 438 7.40 -36.70 21.22
N GLU A 439 6.46 -35.76 21.10
CA GLU A 439 5.00 -36.02 21.19
C GLU A 439 4.34 -35.96 19.80
N ASN A 440 3.68 -37.04 19.35
CA ASN A 440 3.04 -37.06 18.02
C ASN A 440 1.69 -36.34 17.97
N SER A 441 1.06 -36.11 19.12
CA SER A 441 -0.25 -35.46 19.23
C SER A 441 -0.34 -34.67 20.51
N ILE A 442 -0.81 -33.44 20.44
CA ILE A 442 -1.05 -32.59 21.61
C ILE A 442 -2.39 -31.89 21.48
N MET A 443 -3.13 -31.89 22.59
CA MET A 443 -4.26 -30.99 22.81
C MET A 443 -3.77 -29.71 23.49
N LEU A 444 -3.92 -28.57 22.84
CA LEU A 444 -3.65 -27.25 23.42
C LEU A 444 -4.96 -26.57 23.80
N SER A 445 -4.92 -25.76 24.86
CA SER A 445 -6.06 -24.98 25.30
C SER A 445 -5.64 -23.62 25.80
N PHE A 446 -6.46 -22.60 25.55
CA PHE A 446 -6.31 -21.28 26.14
C PHE A 446 -7.67 -20.70 26.51
N LYS A 447 -7.65 -19.70 27.40
CA LYS A 447 -8.83 -18.95 27.79
C LYS A 447 -8.86 -17.63 27.03
N ALA A 448 -9.86 -17.46 26.17
CA ALA A 448 -10.12 -16.23 25.44
C ALA A 448 -10.87 -15.26 26.37
N GLU A 449 -10.16 -14.29 26.95
CA GLU A 449 -10.72 -13.30 27.90
C GLU A 449 -11.51 -12.18 27.19
N VAL A 450 -11.28 -11.96 25.89
CA VAL A 450 -11.99 -10.97 25.07
C VAL A 450 -12.48 -11.61 23.75
N PRO A 451 -13.58 -11.12 23.16
CA PRO A 451 -13.99 -11.57 21.84
C PRO A 451 -13.02 -11.05 20.78
N GLY A 452 -12.91 -11.76 19.67
CA GLY A 452 -12.06 -11.36 18.57
C GLY A 452 -11.24 -12.51 17.99
N LEU A 453 -10.20 -12.12 17.27
CA LEU A 453 -9.32 -13.01 16.54
C LEU A 453 -8.12 -13.39 17.39
N TYR A 454 -7.84 -14.68 17.47
CA TYR A 454 -6.63 -15.23 18.10
C TYR A 454 -5.80 -15.89 17.02
N TYR A 455 -4.49 -15.69 17.06
CA TYR A 455 -3.57 -16.23 16.07
C TYR A 455 -2.79 -17.40 16.66
N ILE A 456 -2.77 -18.53 15.94
CA ILE A 456 -1.89 -19.65 16.23
C ILE A 456 -0.72 -19.53 15.26
N LYS A 457 0.49 -19.50 15.82
CA LYS A 457 1.74 -19.57 15.07
C LYS A 457 2.34 -20.95 15.26
N VAL A 458 2.64 -21.63 14.17
CA VAL A 458 3.40 -22.88 14.16
C VAL A 458 4.74 -22.61 13.46
N GLU A 459 5.84 -23.04 14.07
CA GLU A 459 7.19 -22.88 13.50
C GLU A 459 8.05 -24.10 13.85
N MET A 460 9.08 -24.42 13.07
CA MET A 460 10.01 -25.47 13.46
C MET A 460 10.80 -25.09 14.72
N ALA A 461 10.93 -26.03 15.66
CA ALA A 461 11.72 -25.90 16.86
C ALA A 461 13.14 -26.48 16.64
N GLY A 462 14.14 -25.62 16.55
CA GLY A 462 15.54 -26.02 16.76
C GLY A 462 16.30 -26.66 15.60
N ASN A 463 15.79 -26.64 14.36
CA ASN A 463 16.52 -27.17 13.20
C ASN A 463 16.71 -26.11 12.09
N ASP A 464 17.93 -26.08 11.54
CA ASP A 464 18.37 -25.29 10.38
C ASP A 464 18.38 -26.16 9.11
N GLY A 465 17.52 -27.19 9.06
CA GLY A 465 17.46 -28.23 8.03
C GLY A 465 17.03 -27.71 6.64
N LYS A 466 16.55 -28.60 5.77
CA LYS A 466 15.92 -28.22 4.50
C LYS A 466 14.43 -28.50 4.57
N TRP A 467 13.63 -27.76 3.83
CA TRP A 467 12.22 -28.10 3.64
C TRP A 467 12.08 -29.51 3.06
N SER A 468 11.04 -30.23 3.50
CA SER A 468 10.72 -31.58 3.06
C SER A 468 9.21 -31.73 2.94
N PRO A 469 8.69 -32.28 1.83
CA PRO A 469 7.26 -32.55 1.70
C PRO A 469 6.76 -33.65 2.64
N GLN A 470 7.66 -34.32 3.40
CA GLN A 470 7.31 -35.31 4.42
C GLN A 470 7.17 -34.70 5.82
N ASP A 471 7.62 -33.46 5.99
CA ASP A 471 7.62 -32.76 7.28
C ASP A 471 6.24 -32.14 7.50
N LYS A 472 5.28 -32.99 7.88
CA LYS A 472 3.85 -32.64 7.96
C LYS A 472 3.33 -32.57 9.38
N TYR A 473 2.33 -31.72 9.55
CA TYR A 473 1.47 -31.72 10.72
C TYR A 473 0.03 -31.41 10.32
N SER A 474 -0.89 -31.66 11.25
CA SER A 474 -2.27 -31.25 11.13
C SER A 474 -2.73 -30.42 12.31
N LEU A 475 -3.71 -29.56 12.06
CA LEU A 475 -4.28 -28.64 13.02
C LEU A 475 -5.81 -28.73 12.96
N GLN A 476 -6.45 -28.94 14.11
CA GLN A 476 -7.90 -29.04 14.20
C GLN A 476 -8.44 -28.24 15.39
N LEU A 477 -9.40 -27.35 15.14
CA LEU A 477 -10.17 -26.72 16.21
C LEU A 477 -11.17 -27.74 16.79
N ILE A 478 -11.04 -28.04 18.08
CA ILE A 478 -11.89 -29.02 18.75
C ILE A 478 -13.13 -28.34 19.34
N GLU A 479 -12.93 -27.27 20.12
CA GLU A 479 -14.06 -26.56 20.71
C GLU A 479 -13.73 -25.12 21.14
N ILE A 480 -14.81 -24.35 21.31
CA ILE A 480 -14.88 -23.02 21.92
C ILE A 480 -16.10 -23.10 22.86
N LYS A 481 -15.88 -23.11 24.18
CA LYS A 481 -16.93 -23.28 25.19
C LYS A 481 -16.99 -22.13 26.18
#